data_AF-A0A1H9RDS5-F1
#
_entry.id   AF-A0A1H9RDS5-F1
#
_cell.length_a   1.000
_cell.length_b   1.000
_cell.length_c   1.000
_cell.angle_alpha   90.00
_cell.angle_beta   90.00
_cell.angle_gamma   90.00
#
_symmetry.space_group_name_H-M   'P 1'
#
loop_
_entity.id
_entity.type
_entity.pdbx_description
1 polymer ?
#
loop_
_entity_poly.entity_id
_entity_poly.type
_entity_poly.pdbx_seq_one_letter_code
_entity_poly.pdbx_strand_id
1 'polypeptide(L)'
;MIMIRDFSNMFQQMSGMPINSKGGKAMLKKYGIDTNSAQYKAAMKQMSQSAGGGVGYTNPQAIKNVMSGFDKDGDRINAFGVAGMDATGIPQSQRHKIISVSEKSRQDMFDETKRHFLQENGVGNGDTTRRSEVFTRYQLSVPKSDRLKGTWTLGQYERAYRQAFYDACKNADPKWEIGKNIPAGALDGITRESIDNVLVKGHGEFGETLKRKSLDISL
;
A
#
# COMPACT_ATOMS: atom_id res chain seq x y z
N MET A 1 -15.32 -39.66 31.36
CA MET A 1 -16.01 -38.88 30.31
C MET A 1 -15.18 -37.70 29.75
N ILE A 2 -14.03 -37.36 30.33
CA ILE A 2 -13.16 -36.24 29.90
C ILE A 2 -12.41 -36.59 28.60
N MET A 3 -11.77 -37.76 28.52
CA MET A 3 -10.97 -38.16 27.35
C MET A 3 -11.76 -38.22 26.02
N ILE A 4 -13.01 -38.70 26.02
CA ILE A 4 -13.83 -38.76 24.79
C ILE A 4 -14.14 -37.35 24.26
N ARG A 5 -14.34 -36.38 25.15
CA ARG A 5 -14.58 -34.98 24.76
C ARG A 5 -13.31 -34.36 24.18
N ASP A 6 -12.14 -34.69 24.73
CA ASP A 6 -10.86 -34.16 24.24
C ASP A 6 -10.49 -34.72 22.86
N PHE A 7 -10.69 -36.01 22.62
CA PHE A 7 -10.51 -36.61 21.29
C PHE A 7 -11.50 -36.05 20.25
N SER A 8 -12.76 -35.86 20.61
CA SER A 8 -13.76 -35.25 19.72
C SER A 8 -13.41 -33.79 19.38
N ASN A 9 -12.96 -33.02 20.37
CA ASN A 9 -12.49 -31.65 20.17
C ASN A 9 -11.26 -31.59 19.26
N MET A 10 -10.32 -32.52 19.40
CA MET A 10 -9.12 -32.60 18.55
C MET A 10 -9.48 -32.99 17.11
N PHE A 11 -10.37 -33.96 16.93
CA PHE A 11 -10.84 -34.36 15.60
C PHE A 11 -11.58 -33.21 14.88
N GLN A 12 -12.41 -32.44 15.57
CA GLN A 12 -13.10 -31.27 15.00
C GLN A 12 -12.15 -30.12 14.65
N GLN A 13 -11.03 -29.98 15.36
CA GLN A 13 -9.97 -29.03 14.99
C GLN A 13 -9.29 -29.42 13.67
N MET A 14 -9.03 -30.72 13.47
CA MET A 14 -8.32 -31.21 12.29
C MET A 14 -9.23 -31.34 11.07
N SER A 15 -10.43 -31.90 11.25
CA SER A 15 -11.33 -32.24 10.13
C SER A 15 -12.28 -31.12 9.73
N GLY A 16 -12.58 -30.16 10.62
CA GLY A 16 -13.61 -29.14 10.44
C GLY A 16 -14.89 -29.44 11.20
N MET A 17 -15.84 -28.51 11.21
CA MET A 17 -17.16 -28.68 11.83
C MET A 17 -18.23 -27.79 11.19
N PRO A 18 -19.53 -28.06 11.42
CA PRO A 18 -20.60 -27.14 11.05
C PRO A 18 -20.53 -25.87 11.90
N ILE A 19 -19.92 -24.82 11.35
CA ILE A 19 -19.62 -23.57 12.09
C ILE A 19 -20.87 -22.79 12.53
N ASN A 20 -22.00 -23.00 11.84
CA ASN A 20 -23.27 -22.33 12.14
C ASN A 20 -24.05 -23.01 13.29
N SER A 21 -23.64 -24.21 13.71
CA SER A 21 -24.27 -24.93 14.82
C SER A 21 -23.94 -24.30 16.18
N LYS A 22 -24.74 -24.60 17.21
CA LYS A 22 -24.46 -24.17 18.61
C LYS A 22 -23.07 -24.64 19.07
N GLY A 23 -22.70 -25.88 18.72
CA GLY A 23 -21.38 -26.45 19.01
C GLY A 23 -20.26 -25.73 18.25
N GLY A 24 -20.47 -25.44 16.96
CA GLY A 24 -19.54 -24.69 16.13
C GLY A 24 -19.25 -23.30 16.69
N LYS A 25 -20.29 -22.53 17.02
CA LYS A 25 -20.15 -21.20 17.64
C LYS A 25 -19.43 -21.26 18.99
N ALA A 26 -19.74 -22.26 19.81
CA ALA A 26 -19.05 -22.45 21.10
C ALA A 26 -17.55 -22.74 20.91
N MET A 27 -17.19 -23.55 19.91
CA MET A 27 -15.79 -23.81 19.59
C MET A 27 -15.10 -22.54 19.07
N LEU A 28 -15.69 -21.81 18.13
CA LEU A 28 -15.11 -20.54 17.64
C LEU A 28 -14.83 -19.57 18.80
N LYS A 29 -15.77 -19.42 19.74
CA LYS A 29 -15.58 -18.61 20.94
C LYS A 29 -14.41 -19.12 21.81
N LYS A 30 -14.28 -20.43 22.01
CA LYS A 30 -13.15 -21.05 22.74
C LYS A 30 -11.79 -20.73 22.08
N TYR A 31 -11.78 -20.55 20.76
CA TYR A 31 -10.60 -20.17 19.98
C TYR A 31 -10.36 -18.65 19.91
N GLY A 32 -11.14 -17.85 20.63
CA GLY A 32 -11.02 -16.39 20.63
C GLY A 32 -11.57 -15.72 19.36
N ILE A 33 -12.42 -16.43 18.60
CA ILE A 33 -13.07 -15.88 17.41
C ILE A 33 -14.42 -15.28 17.81
N ASP A 34 -14.53 -13.96 17.72
CA ASP A 34 -15.82 -13.27 17.84
C ASP A 34 -16.57 -13.33 16.51
N THR A 35 -17.61 -14.17 16.47
CA THR A 35 -18.47 -14.35 15.29
C THR A 35 -19.31 -13.13 14.93
N ASN A 36 -19.38 -12.12 15.81
CA ASN A 36 -20.08 -10.87 15.54
C ASN A 36 -19.16 -9.77 14.98
N SER A 37 -17.84 -9.95 15.07
CA SER A 37 -16.86 -8.97 14.60
C SER A 37 -16.94 -8.72 13.10
N ALA A 38 -16.60 -7.50 12.68
CA ALA A 38 -16.51 -7.16 11.26
C ALA A 38 -15.42 -7.97 10.55
N GLN A 39 -14.28 -8.18 11.22
CA GLN A 39 -13.19 -9.04 10.76
C GLN A 39 -13.65 -10.47 10.43
N TYR A 40 -14.40 -11.11 11.34
CA TYR A 40 -14.95 -12.45 11.10
C TYR A 40 -15.93 -12.44 9.93
N LYS A 41 -16.86 -11.48 9.89
CA LYS A 41 -17.86 -11.40 8.81
C LYS A 41 -17.21 -11.21 7.44
N ALA A 42 -16.16 -10.40 7.35
CA ALA A 42 -15.39 -10.19 6.13
C ALA A 42 -14.66 -11.48 5.69
N ALA A 43 -14.02 -12.18 6.63
CA ALA A 43 -13.39 -13.47 6.37
C ALA A 43 -14.39 -14.52 5.86
N MET A 44 -15.54 -14.64 6.51
CA MET A 44 -16.60 -15.58 6.11
C MET A 44 -17.17 -15.24 4.73
N LYS A 45 -17.34 -13.94 4.41
CA LYS A 45 -17.77 -13.49 3.08
C LYS A 45 -16.77 -13.92 2.02
N GLN A 46 -15.47 -13.71 2.23
CA GLN A 46 -14.43 -14.16 1.30
C GLN A 46 -14.47 -15.68 1.12
N MET A 47 -14.47 -16.44 2.21
CA MET A 47 -14.48 -17.91 2.14
C MET A 47 -15.73 -18.42 1.40
N SER A 48 -16.89 -17.80 1.64
CA SER A 48 -18.14 -18.14 0.94
C SER A 48 -18.06 -17.87 -0.56
N GLN A 49 -17.43 -16.77 -0.97
CA GLN A 49 -17.21 -16.44 -2.38
C GLN A 49 -16.26 -17.43 -3.04
N SER A 50 -15.16 -17.79 -2.37
CA SER A 50 -14.22 -18.79 -2.87
C SER A 50 -14.81 -20.20 -2.96
N ALA A 51 -15.77 -20.54 -2.09
CA ALA A 51 -16.46 -21.82 -2.07
C ALA A 51 -17.69 -21.90 -2.98
N GLY A 52 -18.06 -20.81 -3.67
CA GLY A 52 -19.18 -20.79 -4.61
C GLY A 52 -20.58 -20.92 -4.00
N GLY A 53 -20.77 -20.61 -2.70
CA GLY A 53 -22.12 -20.73 -2.11
C GLY A 53 -22.24 -20.86 -0.59
N GLY A 54 -21.15 -20.67 0.17
CA GLY A 54 -21.19 -20.72 1.63
C GLY A 54 -20.08 -21.56 2.24
N VAL A 55 -19.77 -21.29 3.51
CA VAL A 55 -18.85 -22.12 4.29
C VAL A 55 -19.68 -22.98 5.24
N GLY A 56 -20.12 -24.15 4.75
CA GLY A 56 -20.90 -25.08 5.56
C GLY A 56 -20.07 -25.80 6.62
N TYR A 57 -18.80 -26.06 6.32
CA TYR A 57 -17.90 -26.88 7.13
C TYR A 57 -16.47 -26.36 7.04
N THR A 58 -15.87 -25.99 8.17
CA THR A 58 -14.44 -25.58 8.25
C THR A 58 -13.94 -25.67 9.68
N ASN A 59 -12.65 -25.45 9.91
CA ASN A 59 -12.04 -25.47 11.25
C ASN A 59 -11.64 -24.04 11.72
N PRO A 60 -11.45 -23.82 13.04
CA PRO A 60 -11.12 -22.50 13.57
C PRO A 60 -9.81 -21.93 13.04
N GLN A 61 -8.82 -22.78 12.72
CA GLN A 61 -7.52 -22.32 12.23
C GLN A 61 -7.62 -21.76 10.81
N ALA A 62 -8.38 -22.43 9.93
CA ALA A 62 -8.65 -21.93 8.59
C ALA A 62 -9.35 -20.57 8.64
N ILE A 63 -10.32 -20.41 9.55
CA ILE A 63 -10.99 -19.11 9.76
C ILE A 63 -9.97 -18.06 10.23
N LYS A 64 -9.12 -18.36 11.22
CA LYS A 64 -8.07 -17.43 11.68
C LYS A 64 -7.11 -17.02 10.57
N ASN A 65 -6.71 -17.97 9.72
CA ASN A 65 -5.83 -17.70 8.59
C ASN A 65 -6.47 -16.77 7.56
N VAL A 66 -7.79 -16.83 7.36
CA VAL A 66 -8.49 -15.87 6.50
C VAL A 66 -8.71 -14.55 7.21
N MET A 67 -9.06 -14.57 8.50
CA MET A 67 -9.23 -13.36 9.32
C MET A 67 -7.95 -12.51 9.42
N SER A 68 -6.75 -13.11 9.38
CA SER A 68 -5.49 -12.37 9.40
C SER A 68 -5.29 -11.46 8.18
N GLY A 69 -6.04 -11.68 7.10
CA GLY A 69 -6.08 -10.80 5.92
C GLY A 69 -6.99 -9.59 6.08
N PHE A 70 -7.61 -9.38 7.25
CA PHE A 70 -8.52 -8.27 7.52
C PHE A 70 -8.19 -7.59 8.85
N ASP A 71 -8.47 -6.30 8.94
CA ASP A 71 -8.35 -5.56 10.20
C ASP A 71 -9.63 -5.67 11.05
N LYS A 72 -9.63 -4.99 12.20
CA LYS A 72 -10.76 -4.99 13.15
C LYS A 72 -12.08 -4.50 12.54
N ASP A 73 -12.02 -3.67 11.51
CA ASP A 73 -13.18 -3.08 10.84
C ASP A 73 -13.64 -3.95 9.65
N GLY A 74 -12.94 -5.06 9.38
CA GLY A 74 -13.22 -5.95 8.25
C GLY A 74 -12.62 -5.47 6.93
N ASP A 75 -11.70 -4.49 6.97
CA ASP A 75 -11.01 -4.02 5.77
C ASP A 75 -9.84 -4.94 5.42
N ARG A 76 -9.66 -5.21 4.12
CA ARG A 76 -8.52 -5.97 3.61
C ARG A 76 -7.20 -5.34 4.01
N ILE A 77 -6.31 -6.15 4.57
CA ILE A 77 -4.92 -5.81 4.87
C ILE A 77 -4.04 -6.24 3.68
N ASN A 78 -3.17 -5.35 3.21
CA ASN A 78 -2.20 -5.68 2.15
C ASN A 78 -0.96 -6.42 2.72
N ALA A 79 -0.02 -6.81 1.86
CA ALA A 79 1.21 -7.51 2.26
C ALA A 79 2.10 -6.74 3.27
N PHE A 80 1.86 -5.44 3.44
CA PHE A 80 2.61 -4.56 4.36
C PHE A 80 1.88 -4.28 5.67
N GLY A 81 0.77 -4.98 5.96
CA GLY A 81 0.01 -4.76 7.18
C GLY A 81 -0.89 -3.52 7.16
N VAL A 82 -1.14 -2.94 5.97
CA VAL A 82 -1.93 -1.71 5.83
C VAL A 82 -3.33 -2.01 5.31
N ALA A 83 -4.35 -1.61 6.06
CA ALA A 83 -5.76 -1.64 5.63
C ALA A 83 -6.17 -0.40 4.80
N GLY A 84 -7.32 -0.42 4.12
CA GLY A 84 -7.82 0.73 3.35
C GLY A 84 -7.04 1.01 2.06
N MET A 85 -6.30 0.03 1.57
CA MET A 85 -5.57 0.08 0.30
C MET A 85 -6.21 -0.78 -0.80
N ASP A 86 -7.34 -1.43 -0.51
CA ASP A 86 -8.11 -2.18 -1.50
C ASP A 86 -8.80 -1.19 -2.46
N ALA A 87 -8.43 -1.28 -3.74
CA ALA A 87 -8.96 -0.44 -4.81
C ALA A 87 -9.98 -1.18 -5.69
N THR A 88 -10.35 -2.42 -5.36
CA THR A 88 -11.31 -3.20 -6.14
C THR A 88 -12.64 -2.47 -6.26
N GLY A 89 -13.09 -2.25 -7.49
CA GLY A 89 -14.34 -1.52 -7.78
C GLY A 89 -14.26 0.00 -7.60
N ILE A 90 -13.11 0.56 -7.21
CA ILE A 90 -12.92 2.01 -7.07
C ILE A 90 -12.33 2.57 -8.38
N PRO A 91 -13.07 3.42 -9.12
CA PRO A 91 -12.56 4.03 -10.35
C PRO A 91 -11.28 4.82 -10.12
N GLN A 92 -10.34 4.75 -11.06
CA GLN A 92 -9.07 5.48 -10.98
C GLN A 92 -9.27 6.98 -10.76
N SER A 93 -10.23 7.60 -11.45
CA SER A 93 -10.56 9.03 -11.28
C SER A 93 -10.99 9.42 -9.85
N GLN A 94 -11.47 8.49 -9.04
CA GLN A 94 -11.85 8.75 -7.64
C GLN A 94 -10.67 8.63 -6.67
N ARG A 95 -9.68 7.79 -6.99
CA ARG A 95 -8.50 7.53 -6.16
C ARG A 95 -7.23 8.23 -6.63
N HIS A 96 -7.16 8.66 -7.88
CA HIS A 96 -6.09 9.49 -8.44
C HIS A 96 -6.48 10.96 -8.32
N LYS A 97 -6.56 11.43 -7.07
CA LYS A 97 -6.77 12.84 -6.73
C LYS A 97 -5.56 13.36 -5.97
N ILE A 98 -5.14 14.58 -6.28
CA ILE A 98 -4.07 15.26 -5.57
C ILE A 98 -4.65 15.89 -4.31
N ILE A 99 -4.20 15.38 -3.16
CA ILE A 99 -4.54 15.87 -1.83
C ILE A 99 -3.31 16.45 -1.14
N SER A 100 -3.50 17.15 -0.03
CA SER A 100 -2.35 17.55 0.79
C SER A 100 -1.66 16.31 1.39
N VAL A 101 -0.33 16.30 1.33
CA VAL A 101 0.52 15.29 1.96
C VAL A 101 1.47 16.01 2.89
N SER A 102 1.74 15.45 4.08
CA SER A 102 2.61 16.10 5.06
C SER A 102 4.01 16.41 4.49
N GLU A 103 4.60 17.51 4.92
CA GLU A 103 5.98 17.87 4.55
C GLU A 103 6.96 16.74 4.86
N LYS A 104 6.85 16.13 6.05
CA LYS A 104 7.68 14.98 6.42
C LYS A 104 7.59 13.86 5.38
N SER A 105 6.39 13.51 4.94
CA SER A 105 6.22 12.44 3.95
C SER A 105 6.81 12.80 2.59
N ARG A 106 6.69 14.08 2.18
CA ARG A 106 7.33 14.57 0.95
C ARG A 106 8.86 14.54 1.06
N GLN A 107 9.41 14.89 2.22
CA GLN A 107 10.84 14.83 2.51
C GLN A 107 11.36 13.38 2.52
N ASP A 108 10.71 12.48 3.26
CA ASP A 108 11.05 11.04 3.26
C ASP A 108 11.10 10.47 1.83
N MET A 109 10.16 10.88 0.96
CA MET A 109 10.14 10.45 -0.44
C MET A 109 11.25 11.10 -1.27
N PHE A 110 11.53 12.39 -1.07
CA PHE A 110 12.63 13.06 -1.74
C PHE A 110 13.97 12.40 -1.41
N ASP A 111 14.24 12.19 -0.12
CA ASP A 111 15.50 11.61 0.38
C ASP A 111 15.70 10.19 -0.15
N GLU A 112 14.68 9.34 -0.08
CA GLU A 112 14.76 7.99 -0.62
C GLU A 112 14.95 7.98 -2.14
N THR A 113 14.23 8.86 -2.86
CA THR A 113 14.38 8.98 -4.32
C THR A 113 15.80 9.42 -4.68
N LYS A 114 16.35 10.42 -3.96
CA LYS A 114 17.71 10.95 -4.20
C LYS A 114 18.77 9.90 -3.89
N ARG A 115 18.66 9.24 -2.73
CA ARG A 115 19.55 8.16 -2.29
C ARG A 115 19.58 7.03 -3.31
N HIS A 116 18.41 6.53 -3.72
CA HIS A 116 18.31 5.44 -4.68
C HIS A 116 18.80 5.84 -6.07
N PHE A 117 18.47 7.06 -6.53
CA PHE A 117 18.96 7.58 -7.81
C PHE A 117 20.49 7.66 -7.85
N LEU A 118 21.12 8.16 -6.79
CA LEU A 118 22.58 8.21 -6.68
C LEU A 118 23.21 6.81 -6.60
N GLN A 119 22.63 5.92 -5.78
CA GLN A 119 23.13 4.56 -5.59
C GLN A 119 23.12 3.76 -6.89
N GLU A 120 22.07 3.89 -7.69
CA GLU A 120 21.84 3.08 -8.88
C GLU A 120 22.19 3.83 -10.19
N ASN A 121 22.91 4.96 -10.12
CA ASN A 121 23.24 5.77 -11.30
C ASN A 121 22.01 6.12 -12.16
N GLY A 122 20.91 6.45 -11.50
CA GLY A 122 19.64 6.75 -12.12
C GLY A 122 18.86 5.52 -12.60
N VAL A 123 19.35 4.29 -12.44
CA VAL A 123 18.57 3.06 -12.74
C VAL A 123 17.46 2.88 -11.70
N GLY A 124 16.32 2.33 -12.12
CA GLY A 124 15.24 1.96 -11.20
C GLY A 124 15.38 0.51 -10.76
N ASN A 125 16.09 0.25 -9.67
CA ASN A 125 16.26 -1.09 -9.12
C ASN A 125 15.22 -1.40 -8.04
N GLY A 126 14.44 -2.46 -8.24
CA GLY A 126 13.39 -2.87 -7.29
C GLY A 126 13.93 -3.45 -5.98
N ASP A 127 15.16 -3.97 -5.99
CA ASP A 127 15.72 -4.73 -4.86
C ASP A 127 16.42 -3.84 -3.83
N THR A 128 16.96 -2.70 -4.26
CA THR A 128 17.74 -1.78 -3.40
C THR A 128 16.97 -0.55 -2.95
N THR A 129 15.81 -0.30 -3.56
CA THR A 129 14.92 0.78 -3.14
C THR A 129 14.18 0.46 -1.85
N ARG A 130 14.04 1.47 -0.99
CA ARG A 130 13.20 1.45 0.22
C ARG A 130 11.89 2.19 0.00
N ARG A 131 11.49 2.37 -1.27
CA ARG A 131 10.24 3.02 -1.69
C ARG A 131 9.02 2.51 -0.92
N SER A 132 8.89 1.19 -0.78
CA SER A 132 7.78 0.56 -0.06
C SER A 132 7.71 0.95 1.42
N GLU A 133 8.86 1.17 2.07
CA GLU A 133 8.91 1.63 3.45
C GLU A 133 8.37 3.05 3.60
N VAL A 134 8.74 3.96 2.68
CA VAL A 134 8.24 5.34 2.67
C VAL A 134 6.72 5.37 2.48
N PHE A 135 6.20 4.62 1.51
CA PHE A 135 4.76 4.54 1.27
C PHE A 135 4.02 3.92 2.47
N THR A 136 4.56 2.85 3.06
CA THR A 136 3.93 2.19 4.22
C THR A 136 3.88 3.13 5.41
N ARG A 137 4.97 3.85 5.71
CA ARG A 137 4.99 4.86 6.79
C ARG A 137 3.96 5.97 6.54
N TYR A 138 3.86 6.47 5.31
CA TYR A 138 2.84 7.47 4.95
C TYR A 138 1.41 6.92 5.14
N GLN A 139 1.13 5.72 4.65
CA GLN A 139 -0.22 5.15 4.72
C GLN A 139 -0.66 4.93 6.17
N LEU A 140 0.25 4.49 7.04
CA LEU A 140 -0.03 4.32 8.46
C LEU A 140 -0.20 5.64 9.21
N SER A 141 0.33 6.76 8.70
CA SER A 141 0.20 8.07 9.34
C SER A 141 -1.07 8.85 8.97
N VAL A 142 -1.89 8.34 8.04
CA VAL A 142 -3.11 9.01 7.56
C VAL A 142 -4.38 8.15 7.72
N PRO A 143 -5.58 8.78 7.77
CA PRO A 143 -6.84 8.06 7.79
C PRO A 143 -7.02 7.15 6.57
N LYS A 144 -7.71 6.01 6.74
CA LYS A 144 -7.96 5.02 5.67
C LYS A 144 -8.54 5.66 4.40
N SER A 145 -9.45 6.62 4.56
CA SER A 145 -10.13 7.32 3.45
C SER A 145 -9.17 8.07 2.51
N ASP A 146 -7.99 8.43 3.00
CA ASP A 146 -7.03 9.25 2.28
C ASP A 146 -5.88 8.43 1.70
N ARG A 147 -5.67 7.19 2.18
CA ARG A 147 -4.49 6.37 1.84
C ARG A 147 -4.31 6.17 0.34
N LEU A 148 -5.38 5.89 -0.41
CA LEU A 148 -5.30 5.70 -1.86
C LEU A 148 -4.90 7.00 -2.60
N LYS A 149 -5.58 8.12 -2.30
CA LYS A 149 -5.32 9.44 -2.91
C LYS A 149 -3.97 10.00 -2.52
N GLY A 150 -3.62 9.80 -1.25
CA GLY A 150 -2.35 10.16 -0.66
C GLY A 150 -1.17 9.40 -1.24
N THR A 151 -1.29 8.08 -1.36
CA THR A 151 -0.29 7.23 -2.02
C THR A 151 -0.12 7.65 -3.47
N TRP A 152 -1.21 7.94 -4.18
CA TRP A 152 -1.14 8.47 -5.53
C TRP A 152 -0.39 9.81 -5.59
N THR A 153 -0.72 10.74 -4.70
CA THR A 153 -0.08 12.06 -4.61
C THR A 153 1.42 11.93 -4.32
N LEU A 154 1.80 11.12 -3.34
CA LEU A 154 3.21 10.90 -2.98
C LEU A 154 4.00 10.26 -4.13
N GLY A 155 3.36 9.38 -4.92
CA GLY A 155 3.94 8.85 -6.16
C GLY A 155 4.09 9.90 -7.27
N GLN A 156 3.29 10.96 -7.29
CA GLN A 156 3.53 12.09 -8.22
C GLN A 156 4.77 12.88 -7.81
N TYR A 157 4.94 13.14 -6.51
CA TYR A 157 6.15 13.78 -5.98
C TYR A 157 7.40 12.97 -6.30
N GLU A 158 7.39 11.66 -6.05
CA GLU A 158 8.48 10.75 -6.43
C GLU A 158 8.89 10.89 -7.90
N ARG A 159 7.91 10.87 -8.82
CA ARG A 159 8.16 11.04 -10.26
C ARG A 159 8.76 12.41 -10.58
N ALA A 160 8.24 13.47 -9.95
CA ALA A 160 8.75 14.83 -10.14
C ALA A 160 10.20 14.97 -9.66
N TYR A 161 10.53 14.41 -8.49
CA TYR A 161 11.88 14.41 -7.93
C TYR A 161 12.85 13.65 -8.83
N ARG A 162 12.47 12.42 -9.22
CA ARG A 162 13.30 11.60 -10.11
C ARG A 162 13.56 12.28 -11.46
N GLN A 163 12.55 12.92 -12.04
CA GLN A 163 12.72 13.68 -13.28
C GLN A 163 13.65 14.88 -13.07
N ALA A 164 13.57 15.59 -11.93
CA ALA A 164 14.46 16.71 -11.66
C ALA A 164 15.93 16.28 -11.54
N PHE A 165 16.19 15.13 -10.91
CA PHE A 165 17.54 14.55 -10.84
C PHE A 165 18.06 14.15 -12.21
N TYR A 166 17.22 13.52 -13.04
CA TYR A 166 17.55 13.19 -14.42
C TYR A 166 17.92 14.44 -15.23
N ASP A 167 17.09 15.47 -15.18
CA ASP A 167 17.32 16.71 -15.93
C ASP A 167 18.58 17.43 -15.47
N ALA A 168 18.87 17.42 -14.17
CA ALA A 168 20.09 18.01 -13.65
C ALA A 168 21.35 17.28 -14.13
N CYS A 169 21.30 15.94 -14.22
CA CYS A 169 22.40 15.17 -14.81
C CYS A 169 22.57 15.52 -16.30
N LYS A 170 21.48 15.62 -17.06
CA LYS A 170 21.51 16.04 -18.47
C LYS A 170 21.98 17.47 -18.68
N ASN A 171 21.68 18.38 -17.75
CA ASN A 171 22.17 19.76 -17.80
C ASN A 171 23.66 19.84 -17.47
N ALA A 172 24.16 19.01 -16.54
CA ALA A 172 25.57 18.94 -16.20
C ALA A 172 26.41 18.25 -17.29
N ASP A 173 25.87 17.18 -17.90
CA ASP A 173 26.46 16.49 -19.05
C ASP A 173 25.34 16.04 -20.01
N PRO A 174 25.16 16.71 -21.16
CA PRO A 174 24.14 16.34 -22.15
C PRO A 174 24.27 14.90 -22.67
N LYS A 175 25.49 14.32 -22.63
CA LYS A 175 25.77 12.95 -23.07
C LYS A 175 25.57 11.92 -21.96
N TRP A 176 25.30 12.34 -20.72
CA TRP A 176 25.04 11.40 -19.63
C TRP A 176 23.81 10.54 -19.93
N GLU A 177 23.87 9.27 -19.58
CA GLU A 177 22.78 8.30 -19.76
C GLU A 177 22.57 7.51 -18.47
N ILE A 178 21.36 7.00 -18.28
CA ILE A 178 21.02 6.16 -17.13
C ILE A 178 21.98 4.97 -17.06
N GLY A 179 22.50 4.70 -15.86
CA GLY A 179 23.50 3.66 -15.59
C GLY A 179 24.94 4.13 -15.75
N LYS A 180 25.20 5.32 -16.34
CA LYS A 180 26.50 5.97 -16.28
C LYS A 180 26.67 6.71 -14.96
N ASN A 181 27.92 6.83 -14.50
CA ASN A 181 28.23 7.58 -13.28
C ASN A 181 27.58 8.97 -13.31
N ILE A 182 26.89 9.32 -12.21
CA ILE A 182 26.28 10.64 -12.06
C ILE A 182 27.37 11.72 -12.13
N PRO A 183 27.19 12.80 -12.93
CA PRO A 183 28.17 13.88 -12.98
C PRO A 183 28.36 14.50 -11.59
N ALA A 184 29.62 14.74 -11.21
CA ALA A 184 29.94 15.23 -9.88
C ALA A 184 29.22 16.56 -9.58
N GLY A 185 28.57 16.64 -8.42
CA GLY A 185 27.84 17.83 -7.97
C GLY A 185 26.52 18.12 -8.70
N ALA A 186 26.10 17.29 -9.66
CA ALA A 186 24.90 17.56 -10.47
C ALA A 186 23.62 17.72 -9.63
N LEU A 187 23.56 17.13 -8.44
CA LEU A 187 22.39 17.14 -7.56
C LEU A 187 22.56 18.01 -6.30
N ASP A 188 23.70 18.67 -6.10
CA ASP A 188 24.02 19.34 -4.84
C ASP A 188 23.09 20.52 -4.53
N GLY A 189 22.68 21.27 -5.56
CA GLY A 189 21.76 22.40 -5.44
C GLY A 189 20.27 22.03 -5.47
N ILE A 190 19.93 20.75 -5.63
CA ILE A 190 18.54 20.32 -5.75
C ILE A 190 17.97 20.00 -4.38
N THR A 191 16.92 20.72 -4.01
CA THR A 191 16.14 20.50 -2.79
C THR A 191 14.72 20.06 -3.14
N ARG A 192 14.02 19.50 -2.15
CA ARG A 192 12.60 19.17 -2.29
C ARG A 192 11.78 20.42 -2.59
N GLU A 193 12.01 21.50 -1.85
CA GLU A 193 11.22 22.74 -1.90
C GLU A 193 11.32 23.40 -3.27
N SER A 194 12.52 23.41 -3.88
CA SER A 194 12.70 23.99 -5.22
C SER A 194 11.87 23.25 -6.28
N ILE A 195 11.66 21.95 -6.11
CA ILE A 195 10.80 21.14 -6.99
C ILE A 195 9.33 21.32 -6.63
N ASP A 196 8.96 21.19 -5.35
CA ASP A 196 7.59 21.32 -4.86
C ASP A 196 6.95 22.65 -5.32
N ASN A 197 7.70 23.76 -5.24
CA ASN A 197 7.23 25.10 -5.56
C ASN A 197 6.89 25.31 -7.04
N VAL A 198 7.43 24.49 -7.94
CA VAL A 198 7.12 24.56 -9.38
C VAL A 198 6.09 23.53 -9.80
N LEU A 199 5.57 22.69 -8.89
CA LEU A 199 4.53 21.71 -9.21
C LEU A 199 3.13 22.33 -9.12
N VAL A 200 2.35 22.10 -10.16
CA VAL A 200 0.94 22.49 -10.23
C VAL A 200 0.07 21.26 -10.49
N LYS A 201 -1.16 21.33 -9.99
CA LYS A 201 -2.18 20.32 -10.27
C LYS A 201 -2.53 20.36 -11.75
N GLY A 202 -2.54 19.20 -12.40
CA GLY A 202 -3.03 19.00 -13.75
C GLY A 202 -3.93 17.78 -13.84
N HIS A 203 -4.28 17.40 -15.07
CA HIS A 203 -5.02 16.17 -15.37
C HIS A 203 -4.24 15.30 -16.35
N GLY A 204 -4.30 13.99 -16.13
CA GLY A 204 -3.91 12.95 -17.07
C GLY A 204 -5.10 12.03 -17.36
N GLU A 205 -4.87 11.00 -18.17
CA GLU A 205 -5.89 10.03 -18.62
C GLU A 205 -6.68 9.41 -17.45
N PHE A 206 -6.01 9.17 -16.32
CA PHE A 206 -6.56 8.41 -15.20
C PHE A 206 -6.90 9.24 -13.96
N GLY A 207 -6.85 10.57 -14.02
CA GLY A 207 -7.17 11.46 -12.90
C GLY A 207 -6.25 12.67 -12.77
N GLU A 208 -6.22 13.27 -11.59
CA GLU A 208 -5.38 14.42 -11.29
C GLU A 208 -3.90 14.02 -11.19
N THR A 209 -2.99 14.87 -11.66
CA THR A 209 -1.53 14.66 -11.62
C THR A 209 -0.82 15.90 -11.11
N LEU A 210 0.47 15.77 -10.74
CA LEU A 210 1.35 16.92 -10.58
C LEU A 210 2.17 17.09 -11.86
N LYS A 211 2.21 18.31 -12.38
CA LYS A 211 3.04 18.70 -13.53
C LYS A 211 3.91 19.87 -13.13
N ARG A 212 5.09 19.99 -13.71
CA ARG A 212 5.87 21.22 -13.54
C ARG A 212 5.18 22.36 -14.28
N LYS A 213 5.19 23.54 -13.68
CA LYS A 213 4.77 24.79 -14.33
C LYS A 213 5.62 24.97 -15.58
N SER A 214 4.98 25.04 -16.74
CA SER A 214 5.65 25.52 -17.95
C SER A 214 6.11 26.95 -17.69
N LEU A 215 7.41 27.20 -17.82
CA LEU A 215 7.90 28.56 -17.95
C LEU A 215 7.38 29.05 -19.31
N ASP A 216 6.50 30.05 -19.33
CA ASP A 216 6.24 30.81 -20.56
C ASP A 216 7.58 31.43 -20.96
N ILE A 217 8.24 30.81 -21.94
CA ILE A 217 9.36 31.44 -22.64
C ILE A 217 8.71 32.20 -23.79
N SER A 218 8.14 33.36 -23.50
CA SER A 218 7.85 34.34 -24.54
C SER A 218 9.20 34.78 -25.13
N LEU A 219 9.53 34.23 -26.30
CA LEU A 219 10.62 34.68 -27.16
C LEU A 219 10.40 36.12 -27.63
#